data_AF-A0A2P8WA48-F1
#
_entry.id   AF-A0A2P8WA48-F1
#
_cell.length_a   1.000
_cell.length_b   1.000
_cell.length_c   1.000
_cell.angle_alpha   90.00
_cell.angle_beta   90.00
_cell.angle_gamma   90.00
#
_symmetry.space_group_name_H-M   'P 1'
#
loop_
_entity.id
_entity.type
_entity.pdbx_description
1 polymer ?
#
loop_
_entity_poly.entity_id
_entity_poly.type
_entity_poly.pdbx_seq_one_letter_code
_entity_poly.pdbx_strand_id
1 'polypeptide(L)'
;MVSGLSLLLVTGCAGSSLQQSLEADPQLQDRPVFSEDSPESTPTSETADAAEEPDPIASTPSTNGTGEIGSTPRGGTTARLEEVPDDLRPYVQDWLALGIVDDQNGGNAAANAEFEPNQPITRGEFAHWLLAANNEFYADVPAKRIRSATGSASPTFQDVPASHPYFAAIQGLAEAGIIPSAKTGNATAVTFRPDAPLTRETLVLWKAPLDSRTTLPTATTEAVTTAWGFQDTAKIEPLALRAVLADHQTGDFANIRRAFGYTTLFQPQKGVTQAEAAAALWRFGNQTEGISAEDLRRQPASQSSSSESGNSTNSL
;
A
#
# COMPACT_ATOMS: atom_id res chain seq x y z
N MET A 1 -45.40 -5.37 -64.37
CA MET A 1 -44.63 -4.20 -63.90
C MET A 1 -43.91 -4.65 -62.64
N VAL A 2 -42.71 -5.24 -62.77
CA VAL A 2 -41.37 -4.60 -62.79
C VAL A 2 -40.93 -4.14 -61.39
N SER A 3 -39.65 -4.43 -61.08
CA SER A 3 -38.80 -4.05 -59.95
C SER A 3 -38.87 -4.96 -58.72
N GLY A 4 -37.86 -5.76 -58.36
CA GLY A 4 -36.43 -5.75 -58.73
C GLY A 4 -35.60 -4.92 -57.74
N LEU A 5 -35.00 -5.58 -56.75
CA LEU A 5 -33.91 -5.06 -55.92
C LEU A 5 -33.15 -6.27 -55.34
N SER A 6 -32.21 -6.83 -56.08
CA SER A 6 -30.75 -6.58 -56.01
C SER A 6 -30.13 -6.97 -54.67
N LEU A 7 -29.68 -8.23 -54.63
CA LEU A 7 -28.79 -8.83 -53.64
C LEU A 7 -27.34 -8.52 -54.06
N LEU A 8 -26.62 -7.72 -53.28
CA LEU A 8 -25.20 -7.43 -53.49
C LEU A 8 -24.34 -8.41 -52.68
N LEU A 9 -23.71 -9.35 -53.38
CA LEU A 9 -22.58 -10.14 -52.90
C LEU A 9 -21.30 -9.32 -53.07
N VAL A 10 -20.57 -9.10 -51.98
CA VAL A 10 -19.22 -8.52 -52.02
C VAL A 10 -18.22 -9.65 -51.77
N THR A 11 -17.44 -9.97 -52.80
CA THR A 11 -16.24 -10.80 -52.76
C THR A 11 -15.04 -9.94 -53.11
N GLY A 12 -14.01 -9.94 -52.24
CA GLY A 12 -12.71 -9.29 -52.41
C GLY A 12 -12.04 -9.15 -51.04
N CYS A 13 -10.74 -9.34 -50.80
CA CYS A 13 -9.59 -9.60 -51.66
C CYS A 13 -8.58 -10.45 -50.85
N ALA A 14 -7.76 -11.21 -51.57
CA ALA A 14 -6.63 -11.97 -51.05
C ALA A 14 -5.60 -11.06 -50.36
N GLY A 15 -5.26 -11.37 -49.11
CA GLY A 15 -4.14 -10.77 -48.39
C GLY A 15 -2.84 -11.51 -48.72
N SER A 16 -2.12 -11.05 -49.73
CA SER A 16 -0.76 -11.49 -50.04
C SER A 16 0.17 -10.28 -50.01
N SER A 17 0.53 -9.80 -48.82
CA SER A 17 1.58 -8.78 -48.68
C SER A 17 2.21 -8.62 -47.29
N LEU A 18 2.03 -9.58 -46.36
CA LEU A 18 2.60 -9.48 -45.01
C LEU A 18 3.82 -10.39 -44.76
N GLN A 19 4.29 -11.13 -45.77
CA GLN A 19 5.41 -12.07 -45.61
C GLN A 19 6.79 -11.49 -45.97
N GLN A 20 6.87 -10.25 -46.48
CA GLN A 20 8.13 -9.63 -46.92
C GLN A 20 8.68 -8.56 -45.95
N SER A 21 8.07 -8.38 -44.77
CA SER A 21 8.55 -7.39 -43.78
C SER A 21 9.21 -8.04 -42.54
N LEU A 22 9.53 -9.33 -42.60
CA LEU A 22 10.09 -10.11 -41.49
C LEU A 22 11.40 -10.83 -41.85
N GLU A 23 12.11 -10.37 -42.88
CA GLU A 23 13.47 -10.82 -43.14
C GLU A 23 14.43 -10.12 -42.17
N ALA A 24 15.22 -10.93 -41.45
CA ALA A 24 16.25 -10.44 -40.54
C ALA A 24 17.33 -9.67 -41.31
N ASP A 25 17.69 -8.49 -40.81
CA ASP A 25 18.73 -7.64 -41.39
C ASP A 25 20.09 -8.39 -41.44
N PRO A 26 20.64 -8.67 -42.63
CA PRO A 26 21.88 -9.41 -42.78
C PRO A 26 23.13 -8.61 -42.37
N GLN A 27 23.04 -7.35 -41.96
CA GLN A 27 24.19 -6.50 -41.63
C GLN A 27 24.67 -6.56 -40.17
N LEU A 28 24.11 -7.44 -39.33
CA LEU A 28 24.53 -7.57 -37.92
C LEU A 28 25.52 -8.71 -37.63
N GLN A 29 26.10 -9.35 -38.65
CA GLN A 29 27.00 -10.51 -38.45
C GLN A 29 28.50 -10.19 -38.33
N ASP A 30 28.93 -8.94 -38.50
CA ASP A 30 30.36 -8.60 -38.45
C ASP A 30 30.70 -7.54 -37.40
N ARG A 31 30.62 -7.92 -36.12
CA ARG A 31 31.35 -7.21 -35.05
C ARG A 31 32.25 -8.19 -34.28
N PRO A 32 33.57 -8.09 -34.41
CA PRO A 32 34.48 -8.87 -33.59
C PRO A 32 34.39 -8.43 -32.13
N VAL A 33 34.23 -9.44 -31.27
CA VAL A 33 34.35 -9.39 -29.81
C VAL A 33 35.79 -9.01 -29.47
N PHE A 34 35.98 -7.88 -28.79
CA PHE A 34 37.27 -7.53 -28.19
C PHE A 34 37.37 -8.21 -26.83
N SER A 35 38.35 -9.12 -26.70
CA SER A 35 38.83 -9.66 -25.43
C SER A 35 40.11 -8.92 -24.98
N GLU A 36 40.14 -8.62 -23.68
CA GLU A 36 41.28 -8.52 -22.74
C GLU A 36 42.48 -7.62 -23.07
N ASP A 37 42.79 -6.64 -22.20
CA ASP A 37 43.74 -6.81 -21.06
C ASP A 37 44.14 -5.44 -20.45
N SER A 38 44.61 -5.47 -19.20
CA SER A 38 45.43 -4.47 -18.46
C SER A 38 44.77 -3.42 -17.50
N PRO A 39 45.46 -3.08 -16.38
CA PRO A 39 44.93 -3.38 -15.05
C PRO A 39 44.80 -2.17 -14.10
N GLU A 40 44.27 -2.51 -12.92
CA GLU A 40 44.13 -1.76 -11.68
C GLU A 40 45.45 -1.15 -11.14
N SER A 41 45.36 0.01 -10.49
CA SER A 41 46.46 0.59 -9.71
C SER A 41 45.92 1.37 -8.50
N THR A 42 45.95 0.72 -7.35
CA THR A 42 46.10 1.35 -6.02
C THR A 42 47.58 1.55 -5.69
N PRO A 43 47.92 2.56 -4.90
CA PRO A 43 48.86 2.37 -3.77
C PRO A 43 48.27 2.97 -2.47
N THR A 44 48.20 2.21 -1.38
CA THR A 44 49.25 1.86 -0.39
C THR A 44 49.50 2.97 0.65
N SER A 45 49.19 2.61 1.89
CA SER A 45 49.51 3.28 3.15
C SER A 45 51.02 3.40 3.40
N GLU A 46 51.43 4.47 4.07
CA GLU A 46 52.72 4.56 4.75
C GLU A 46 52.50 5.10 6.17
N THR A 47 52.96 4.33 7.16
CA THR A 47 52.91 4.63 8.60
C THR A 47 54.30 5.07 9.05
N ALA A 48 54.41 6.15 9.83
CA ALA A 48 55.49 6.32 10.80
C ALA A 48 55.07 7.31 11.92
N ASP A 49 55.58 7.02 13.10
CA ASP A 49 55.09 7.32 14.45
C ASP A 49 55.99 8.35 15.19
N ALA A 50 55.51 8.74 16.39
CA ALA A 50 56.24 9.23 17.58
C ALA A 50 56.28 10.75 17.91
N ALA A 51 55.29 11.13 18.75
CA ALA A 51 55.39 11.63 20.14
C ALA A 51 56.26 12.86 20.51
N GLU A 52 55.63 13.85 21.19
CA GLU A 52 55.90 14.11 22.62
C GLU A 52 54.81 15.02 23.26
N GLU A 53 54.38 14.63 24.46
CA GLU A 53 53.45 15.33 25.39
C GLU A 53 54.29 16.16 26.41
N PRO A 54 53.71 17.08 27.20
CA PRO A 54 53.24 16.65 28.52
C PRO A 54 51.99 17.37 29.11
N ASP A 55 51.25 16.58 29.89
CA ASP A 55 50.16 16.83 30.87
C ASP A 55 50.63 17.60 32.14
N PRO A 56 49.85 17.76 33.26
CA PRO A 56 48.38 17.86 33.47
C PRO A 56 47.98 18.94 34.53
N ILE A 57 46.69 19.28 34.68
CA ILE A 57 46.13 19.69 36.00
C ILE A 57 44.69 19.17 36.17
N ALA A 58 44.49 18.41 37.25
CA ALA A 58 43.24 17.80 37.69
C ALA A 58 42.28 18.77 38.39
N SER A 59 40.97 18.45 38.36
CA SER A 59 40.06 18.53 39.53
C SER A 59 38.72 17.85 39.22
N THR A 60 38.38 16.82 40.01
CA THR A 60 37.01 16.35 40.27
C THR A 60 36.44 17.07 41.50
N PRO A 61 35.12 17.03 41.72
CA PRO A 61 34.64 16.08 42.72
C PRO A 61 33.32 15.37 42.35
N SER A 62 33.21 14.12 42.82
CA SER A 62 31.97 13.35 42.88
C SER A 62 31.05 13.85 44.01
N THR A 63 29.74 13.81 43.82
CA THR A 63 28.76 13.59 44.91
C THR A 63 27.54 12.85 44.36
N ASN A 64 27.17 11.76 45.05
CA ASN A 64 26.02 10.90 44.83
C ASN A 64 24.67 11.65 44.86
N GLY A 65 23.73 11.23 44.01
CA GLY A 65 22.32 11.64 44.09
C GLY A 65 21.47 10.82 43.11
N THR A 66 20.89 9.74 43.64
CA THR A 66 19.68 9.01 43.25
C THR A 66 19.09 9.24 41.85
N GLY A 67 19.01 8.17 41.07
CA GLY A 67 18.38 8.15 39.76
C GLY A 67 16.90 8.54 39.79
N GLU A 68 16.55 9.52 38.97
CA GLU A 68 15.23 9.61 38.36
C GLU A 68 15.42 9.29 36.88
N ILE A 69 14.94 8.10 36.51
CA ILE A 69 14.70 7.74 35.11
C ILE A 69 13.60 8.68 34.66
N GLY A 70 13.97 9.72 33.91
CA GLY A 70 13.03 10.60 33.23
C GLY A 70 12.18 9.80 32.26
N SER A 71 11.09 9.24 32.78
CA SER A 71 10.04 8.62 32.00
C SER A 71 9.30 9.76 31.32
N THR A 72 9.57 10.00 30.05
CA THR A 72 8.74 10.89 29.24
C THR A 72 7.30 10.39 29.35
N PRO A 73 6.31 11.25 29.66
CA PRO A 73 4.93 10.81 29.73
C PRO A 73 4.51 10.24 28.38
N ARG A 74 4.16 8.96 28.37
CA ARG A 74 3.61 8.27 27.21
C ARG A 74 2.25 8.90 26.90
N GLY A 75 2.23 9.83 25.94
CA GLY A 75 1.04 10.61 25.58
C GLY A 75 -0.07 9.68 25.08
N GLY A 76 -1.27 9.82 25.65
CA GLY A 76 -2.43 9.05 25.22
C GLY A 76 -2.84 9.39 23.78
N THR A 77 -3.71 8.57 23.19
CA THR A 77 -4.23 8.73 21.82
C THR A 77 -4.78 10.13 21.54
N THR A 78 -5.35 10.80 22.56
CA THR A 78 -5.86 12.18 22.45
C THR A 78 -4.74 13.19 22.18
N ALA A 79 -3.60 13.08 22.86
CA ALA A 79 -2.47 13.99 22.67
C ALA A 79 -1.85 13.83 21.28
N ARG A 80 -1.83 12.60 20.75
CA ARG A 80 -1.36 12.32 19.38
C ARG A 80 -2.31 12.87 18.32
N LEU A 81 -3.61 12.93 18.59
CA LEU A 81 -4.59 13.52 17.67
C LEU A 81 -4.35 15.03 17.47
N GLU A 82 -3.77 15.71 18.46
CA GLU A 82 -3.42 17.14 18.38
C GLU A 82 -2.25 17.38 17.41
N GLU A 83 -1.39 16.38 17.20
CA GLU A 83 -0.27 16.42 16.23
C GLU A 83 -0.70 16.15 14.78
N VAL A 84 -1.93 15.68 14.56
CA VAL A 84 -2.46 15.41 13.22
C VAL A 84 -2.77 16.75 12.52
N PRO A 85 -2.36 16.93 11.24
CA PRO A 85 -2.76 18.09 10.44
C PRO A 85 -4.28 18.31 10.44
N ASP A 86 -4.73 19.57 10.49
CA ASP A 86 -6.15 19.93 10.64
C ASP A 86 -7.05 19.23 9.62
N ASP A 87 -6.64 19.20 8.35
CA ASP A 87 -7.40 18.60 7.25
C ASP A 87 -7.51 17.06 7.34
N LEU A 88 -6.59 16.40 8.06
CA LEU A 88 -6.59 14.95 8.26
C LEU A 88 -7.26 14.54 9.58
N ARG A 89 -7.33 15.46 10.56
CA ARG A 89 -7.82 15.19 11.91
C ARG A 89 -9.20 14.52 11.96
N PRO A 90 -10.24 14.95 11.22
CA PRO A 90 -11.54 14.27 11.28
C PRO A 90 -11.45 12.80 10.83
N TYR A 91 -10.69 12.52 9.76
CA TYR A 91 -10.53 11.15 9.28
C TYR A 91 -9.78 10.27 10.28
N VAL A 92 -8.69 10.80 10.84
CA VAL A 92 -7.90 10.08 11.85
C VAL A 92 -8.70 9.86 13.13
N GLN A 93 -9.49 10.83 13.57
CA GLN A 93 -10.34 10.70 14.75
C GLN A 93 -11.35 9.56 14.60
N ASP A 94 -12.04 9.48 13.46
CA ASP A 94 -12.98 8.39 13.20
C ASP A 94 -12.27 7.04 13.08
N TRP A 95 -11.15 7.00 12.39
CA TRP A 95 -10.34 5.80 12.22
C TRP A 95 -9.88 5.22 13.56
N LEU A 96 -9.31 6.05 14.43
CA LEU A 96 -8.86 5.63 15.77
C LEU A 96 -10.02 5.16 16.64
N ALA A 97 -11.20 5.76 16.48
CA ALA A 97 -12.40 5.33 17.18
C ALA A 97 -12.94 3.95 16.73
N LEU A 98 -12.49 3.42 15.59
CA LEU A 98 -12.79 2.04 15.19
C LEU A 98 -11.92 1.00 15.90
N GLY A 99 -10.79 1.40 16.52
CA GLY A 99 -9.91 0.46 17.25
C GLY A 99 -9.13 -0.52 16.38
N ILE A 100 -9.08 -0.31 15.06
CA ILE A 100 -8.45 -1.24 14.08
C ILE A 100 -6.94 -1.41 14.29
N VAL A 101 -6.26 -0.41 14.87
CA VAL A 101 -4.80 -0.40 15.04
C VAL A 101 -4.32 -1.41 16.10
N ASP A 102 -5.18 -1.78 17.05
CA ASP A 102 -4.83 -2.58 18.23
C ASP A 102 -4.98 -4.10 18.02
N ASP A 103 -5.59 -4.54 16.91
CA ASP A 103 -5.93 -5.95 16.71
C ASP A 103 -4.80 -6.76 16.04
N GLN A 104 -3.70 -6.96 16.76
CA GLN A 104 -2.53 -7.75 16.31
C GLN A 104 -2.73 -9.28 16.38
N ASN A 105 -3.98 -9.77 16.37
CA ASN A 105 -4.44 -11.11 16.75
C ASN A 105 -4.47 -11.37 18.25
N GLY A 106 -5.61 -11.89 18.72
CA GLY A 106 -5.78 -12.40 20.08
C GLY A 106 -4.71 -13.42 20.46
N GLY A 107 -3.83 -13.04 21.39
CA GLY A 107 -2.90 -13.93 22.07
C GLY A 107 -1.41 -13.57 21.88
N ASN A 108 -0.85 -12.91 22.90
CA ASN A 108 0.58 -12.80 23.23
C ASN A 108 1.47 -11.90 22.35
N ALA A 109 1.50 -10.62 22.74
CA ALA A 109 2.65 -9.73 22.85
C ALA A 109 3.60 -9.55 21.65
N ALA A 110 3.33 -8.52 20.84
CA ALA A 110 4.35 -7.62 20.31
C ALA A 110 3.71 -6.24 20.05
N ALA A 111 4.12 -5.26 20.86
CA ALA A 111 3.89 -3.81 20.78
C ALA A 111 2.45 -3.34 20.51
N ASN A 112 1.87 -2.65 21.50
CA ASN A 112 0.94 -1.56 21.20
C ASN A 112 1.68 -0.63 20.22
N ALA A 113 1.47 -0.80 18.92
CA ALA A 113 2.02 0.06 17.89
C ALA A 113 1.35 1.41 18.12
N GLU A 114 2.05 2.20 18.90
CA GLU A 114 1.55 3.42 19.47
C GLU A 114 1.43 4.43 18.32
N PHE A 115 0.20 4.91 18.04
CA PHE A 115 -0.12 5.67 16.82
C PHE A 115 0.64 7.00 16.74
N GLU A 116 1.63 7.10 15.85
CA GLU A 116 2.51 8.25 15.67
C GLU A 116 2.17 8.94 14.33
N PRO A 117 1.28 9.93 14.32
CA PRO A 117 0.59 10.40 13.11
C PRO A 117 1.53 10.90 12.01
N ASN A 118 2.66 11.49 12.40
CA ASN A 118 3.61 12.12 11.49
C ASN A 118 4.80 11.22 11.12
N GLN A 119 4.87 10.00 11.66
CA GLN A 119 5.92 9.05 11.30
C GLN A 119 5.55 8.27 10.04
N PRO A 120 6.54 7.89 9.20
CA PRO A 120 6.29 7.01 8.06
C PRO A 120 5.70 5.67 8.52
N ILE A 121 4.66 5.20 7.84
CA ILE A 121 4.13 3.85 8.03
C ILE A 121 4.95 2.85 7.20
N THR A 122 5.23 1.68 7.75
CA THR A 122 5.88 0.59 7.01
C THR A 122 4.90 -0.11 6.08
N ARG A 123 5.42 -0.83 5.08
CA ARG A 123 4.63 -1.66 4.17
C ARG A 123 3.87 -2.76 4.91
N GLY A 124 4.50 -3.38 5.91
CA GLY A 124 3.89 -4.42 6.74
C GLY A 124 2.72 -3.90 7.56
N GLU A 125 2.91 -2.78 8.27
CA GLU A 125 1.84 -2.13 9.05
C GLU A 125 0.67 -1.73 8.17
N PHE A 126 0.94 -1.10 7.02
CA PHE A 126 -0.14 -0.70 6.12
C PHE A 126 -0.91 -1.89 5.54
N ALA A 127 -0.22 -2.99 5.18
CA ALA A 127 -0.89 -4.21 4.73
C ALA A 127 -1.81 -4.80 5.83
N HIS A 128 -1.34 -4.77 7.08
CA HIS A 128 -2.16 -5.17 8.21
C HIS A 128 -3.39 -4.27 8.39
N TRP A 129 -3.22 -2.94 8.42
CA TRP A 129 -4.34 -1.98 8.51
C TRP A 129 -5.33 -2.11 7.36
N LEU A 130 -4.83 -2.28 6.13
CA LEU A 130 -5.64 -2.42 4.93
C LEU A 130 -6.56 -3.65 5.01
N LEU A 131 -6.02 -4.80 5.42
CA LEU A 131 -6.81 -6.01 5.57
C LEU A 131 -7.84 -5.88 6.70
N ALA A 132 -7.39 -5.43 7.88
CA ALA A 132 -8.22 -5.31 9.06
C ALA A 132 -9.40 -4.37 8.79
N ALA A 133 -9.15 -3.19 8.22
CA ALA A 133 -10.20 -2.25 7.89
C ALA A 133 -11.14 -2.72 6.79
N ASN A 134 -10.62 -3.32 5.71
CA ASN A 134 -11.52 -3.90 4.71
C ASN A 134 -12.47 -4.91 5.37
N ASN A 135 -11.96 -5.75 6.27
CA ASN A 135 -12.78 -6.77 6.90
C ASN A 135 -13.76 -6.21 7.93
N GLU A 136 -13.41 -5.13 8.62
CA GLU A 136 -14.29 -4.42 9.54
C GLU A 136 -15.43 -3.70 8.79
N PHE A 137 -15.08 -2.93 7.75
CA PHE A 137 -16.05 -2.20 6.92
C PHE A 137 -17.06 -3.11 6.20
N TYR A 138 -16.69 -4.37 6.01
CA TYR A 138 -17.53 -5.37 5.37
C TYR A 138 -17.79 -6.57 6.28
N ALA A 139 -17.84 -6.39 7.60
CA ALA A 139 -18.10 -7.45 8.58
C ALA A 139 -19.36 -8.26 8.22
N ASP A 140 -20.43 -7.56 7.82
CA ASP A 140 -21.73 -8.12 7.43
C ASP A 140 -21.84 -8.50 5.94
N VAL A 141 -20.79 -8.30 5.14
CA VAL A 141 -20.77 -8.62 3.71
C VAL A 141 -19.62 -9.59 3.42
N PRO A 142 -19.77 -10.89 3.70
CA PRO A 142 -18.69 -11.87 3.56
C PRO A 142 -18.02 -11.92 2.18
N ALA A 143 -18.78 -11.63 1.11
CA ALA A 143 -18.26 -11.59 -0.26
C ALA A 143 -17.27 -10.44 -0.51
N LYS A 144 -17.27 -9.40 0.33
CA LYS A 144 -16.36 -8.25 0.24
C LYS A 144 -15.16 -8.36 1.19
N ARG A 145 -15.14 -9.35 2.09
CA ARG A 145 -14.03 -9.62 3.00
C ARG A 145 -12.89 -10.35 2.29
N ILE A 146 -11.67 -10.06 2.72
CA ILE A 146 -10.46 -10.75 2.27
C ILE A 146 -10.10 -11.80 3.32
N ARG A 147 -9.72 -12.99 2.88
CA ARG A 147 -9.33 -14.08 3.77
C ARG A 147 -7.90 -13.83 4.27
N SER A 148 -7.74 -13.79 5.58
CA SER A 148 -6.41 -13.84 6.20
C SER A 148 -5.78 -15.21 5.97
N ALA A 149 -4.46 -15.27 5.83
CA ALA A 149 -3.78 -16.54 5.69
C ALA A 149 -3.69 -17.29 7.03
N THR A 150 -3.74 -18.61 6.96
CA THR A 150 -3.45 -19.50 8.09
C THR A 150 -1.95 -19.65 8.29
N GLY A 151 -1.48 -19.86 9.52
CA GLY A 151 -0.05 -20.07 9.82
C GLY A 151 0.60 -21.29 9.12
N SER A 152 -0.20 -22.20 8.56
CA SER A 152 0.28 -23.34 7.76
C SER A 152 0.42 -23.05 6.25
N ALA A 153 0.05 -21.86 5.79
CA ALA A 153 0.15 -21.50 4.39
C ALA A 153 1.63 -21.36 3.96
N SER A 154 1.95 -21.78 2.74
CA SER A 154 3.29 -21.57 2.19
C SER A 154 3.53 -20.07 1.93
N PRO A 155 4.59 -19.47 2.47
CA PRO A 155 4.89 -18.05 2.26
C PRO A 155 5.02 -17.69 0.78
N THR A 156 4.37 -16.60 0.38
CA THR A 156 4.46 -16.04 -0.98
C THR A 156 5.76 -15.26 -1.17
N PHE A 157 6.27 -14.63 -0.11
CA PHE A 157 7.49 -13.82 -0.11
C PHE A 157 8.55 -14.47 0.78
N GLN A 158 9.82 -14.39 0.36
CA GLN A 158 10.93 -15.04 1.08
C GLN A 158 11.26 -14.37 2.42
N ASP A 159 10.99 -13.07 2.53
CA ASP A 159 11.28 -12.22 3.68
C ASP A 159 10.08 -12.03 4.63
N VAL A 160 9.00 -12.79 4.42
CA VAL A 160 7.81 -12.79 5.31
C VAL A 160 7.48 -14.24 5.70
N PRO A 161 8.23 -14.85 6.63
CA PRO A 161 7.94 -16.19 7.11
C PRO A 161 6.61 -16.23 7.88
N ALA A 162 6.04 -17.43 8.06
CA ALA A 162 4.78 -17.64 8.79
C ALA A 162 4.77 -17.11 10.24
N SER A 163 5.95 -16.93 10.84
CA SER A 163 6.15 -16.36 12.17
C SER A 163 6.16 -14.82 12.20
N HIS A 164 6.17 -14.15 11.05
CA HIS A 164 6.17 -12.69 11.00
C HIS A 164 4.82 -12.14 11.52
N PRO A 165 4.79 -11.08 12.35
CA PRO A 165 3.55 -10.56 12.94
C PRO A 165 2.46 -10.24 11.90
N TYR A 166 2.86 -9.60 10.81
CA TYR A 166 1.96 -9.25 9.70
C TYR A 166 1.80 -10.35 8.63
N PHE A 167 2.30 -11.57 8.85
CA PHE A 167 2.26 -12.65 7.86
C PHE A 167 0.83 -12.90 7.34
N ALA A 168 -0.13 -13.09 8.24
CA ALA A 168 -1.50 -13.42 7.88
C ALA A 168 -2.13 -12.36 6.96
N ALA A 169 -1.81 -11.08 7.19
CA ALA A 169 -2.32 -9.98 6.38
C ALA A 169 -1.63 -9.86 5.02
N ILE A 170 -0.30 -9.86 5.01
CA ILE A 170 0.51 -9.76 3.80
C ILE A 170 0.20 -10.93 2.86
N GLN A 171 0.19 -12.16 3.40
CA GLN A 171 -0.09 -13.37 2.64
C GLN A 171 -1.53 -13.36 2.10
N GLY A 172 -2.53 -13.03 2.93
CA GLY A 172 -3.93 -13.00 2.50
C GLY A 172 -4.20 -11.97 1.40
N LEU A 173 -3.60 -10.78 1.50
CA LEU A 173 -3.69 -9.75 0.46
C LEU A 173 -2.96 -10.13 -0.83
N ALA A 174 -1.83 -10.85 -0.75
CA ALA A 174 -1.13 -11.36 -1.92
C ALA A 174 -1.91 -12.50 -2.61
N GLU A 175 -2.53 -13.39 -1.84
CA GLU A 175 -3.40 -14.47 -2.36
C GLU A 175 -4.68 -13.92 -2.99
N ALA A 176 -5.19 -12.80 -2.48
CA ALA A 176 -6.29 -12.05 -3.10
C ALA A 176 -5.86 -11.24 -4.34
N GLY A 177 -4.56 -11.21 -4.67
CA GLY A 177 -4.02 -10.46 -5.81
C GLY A 177 -3.98 -8.95 -5.64
N ILE A 178 -4.16 -8.44 -4.41
CA ILE A 178 -4.10 -7.02 -4.08
C ILE A 178 -2.65 -6.55 -3.99
N ILE A 179 -1.81 -7.33 -3.29
CA ILE A 179 -0.37 -7.10 -3.24
C ILE A 179 0.28 -7.86 -4.41
N PRO A 180 1.00 -7.17 -5.31
CA PRO A 180 1.71 -7.82 -6.40
C PRO A 180 2.70 -8.86 -5.91
N SER A 181 2.69 -10.03 -6.54
CA SER A 181 3.58 -11.16 -6.21
C SER A 181 3.77 -12.08 -7.41
N ALA A 182 4.54 -13.16 -7.25
CA ALA A 182 4.62 -14.21 -8.24
C ALA A 182 3.22 -14.78 -8.62
N LYS A 183 2.25 -14.77 -7.69
CA LYS A 183 0.87 -15.23 -7.94
C LYS A 183 0.10 -14.33 -8.91
N THR A 184 0.45 -13.05 -8.97
CA THR A 184 -0.14 -12.09 -9.93
C THR A 184 0.67 -11.99 -11.22
N GLY A 185 1.58 -12.94 -11.48
CA GLY A 185 2.46 -12.93 -12.65
C GLY A 185 3.66 -11.98 -12.53
N ASN A 186 3.89 -11.36 -11.37
CA ASN A 186 5.07 -10.55 -11.12
C ASN A 186 6.20 -11.43 -10.56
N ALA A 187 6.89 -12.13 -11.46
CA ALA A 187 7.93 -13.10 -11.08
C ALA A 187 9.14 -12.48 -10.36
N THR A 188 9.35 -11.16 -10.46
CA THR A 188 10.46 -10.47 -9.78
C THR A 188 10.09 -9.99 -8.38
N ALA A 189 8.80 -10.02 -8.01
CA ALA A 189 8.31 -9.69 -6.67
C ALA A 189 8.51 -10.85 -5.69
N VAL A 190 9.78 -11.21 -5.47
CA VAL A 190 10.22 -12.32 -4.59
C VAL A 190 10.25 -11.90 -3.12
N THR A 191 10.50 -10.62 -2.86
CA THR A 191 10.54 -10.02 -1.51
C THR A 191 9.45 -8.96 -1.35
N PHE A 192 8.86 -8.90 -0.16
CA PHE A 192 7.85 -7.93 0.20
C PHE A 192 8.43 -6.66 0.81
N ARG A 193 9.52 -6.77 1.57
CA ARG A 193 10.18 -5.73 2.37
C ARG A 193 9.23 -5.10 3.40
N PRO A 194 8.81 -5.85 4.43
CA PRO A 194 7.79 -5.40 5.38
C PRO A 194 8.18 -4.12 6.14
N ASP A 195 9.46 -3.96 6.49
CA ASP A 195 9.96 -2.82 7.28
C ASP A 195 10.27 -1.57 6.44
N ALA A 196 10.22 -1.67 5.11
CA ALA A 196 10.46 -0.52 4.26
C ALA A 196 9.28 0.48 4.33
N PRO A 197 9.54 1.79 4.26
CA PRO A 197 8.47 2.79 4.23
C PRO A 197 7.48 2.55 3.08
N LEU A 198 6.19 2.78 3.34
CA LEU A 198 5.17 2.76 2.31
C LEU A 198 5.29 4.01 1.43
N THR A 199 5.33 3.82 0.11
CA THR A 199 5.32 4.93 -0.85
C THR A 199 3.90 5.30 -1.26
N ARG A 200 3.69 6.56 -1.69
CA ARG A 200 2.38 7.06 -2.15
C ARG A 200 1.79 6.20 -3.28
N GLU A 201 2.61 5.80 -4.24
CA GLU A 201 2.15 4.95 -5.33
C GLU A 201 1.78 3.53 -4.87
N THR A 202 2.49 2.98 -3.89
CA THR A 202 2.18 1.68 -3.30
C THR A 202 0.85 1.71 -2.55
N LEU A 203 0.61 2.76 -1.74
CA LEU A 203 -0.67 2.96 -1.04
C LEU A 203 -1.83 2.91 -2.03
N VAL A 204 -1.77 3.71 -3.09
CA VAL A 204 -2.85 3.79 -4.09
C VAL A 204 -2.98 2.46 -4.84
N LEU A 205 -1.86 1.82 -5.18
CA LEU A 205 -1.86 0.52 -5.84
C LEU A 205 -2.60 -0.56 -5.05
N TRP A 206 -2.42 -0.62 -3.74
CA TRP A 206 -3.10 -1.63 -2.91
C TRP A 206 -4.53 -1.23 -2.54
N LYS A 207 -4.80 0.07 -2.40
CA LYS A 207 -6.11 0.58 -1.98
C LYS A 207 -7.15 0.61 -3.10
N ALA A 208 -6.77 1.08 -4.29
CA ALA A 208 -7.71 1.30 -5.39
C ALA A 208 -8.54 0.05 -5.80
N PRO A 209 -7.99 -1.18 -5.87
CA PRO A 209 -8.79 -2.37 -6.18
C PRO A 209 -9.89 -2.67 -5.15
N LEU A 210 -9.67 -2.29 -3.88
CA LEU A 210 -10.65 -2.50 -2.80
C LEU A 210 -11.78 -1.47 -2.84
N ASP A 211 -11.52 -0.29 -3.41
CA ASP A 211 -12.51 0.75 -3.65
C ASP A 211 -13.37 0.45 -4.89
N SER A 212 -12.73 0.12 -6.01
CA SER A 212 -13.44 -0.11 -7.26
C SER A 212 -14.21 -1.42 -7.26
N ARG A 213 -13.68 -2.46 -6.60
CA ARG A 213 -14.17 -3.86 -6.67
C ARG A 213 -14.30 -4.39 -8.10
N THR A 214 -13.52 -3.81 -9.01
CA THR A 214 -13.45 -4.19 -10.42
C THR A 214 -12.00 -4.29 -10.85
N THR A 215 -11.75 -4.96 -11.97
CA THR A 215 -10.44 -4.94 -12.61
C THR A 215 -10.01 -3.48 -12.85
N LEU A 216 -8.78 -3.15 -12.48
CA LEU A 216 -8.22 -1.84 -12.76
C LEU A 216 -8.09 -1.61 -14.26
N PRO A 217 -8.33 -0.39 -14.77
CA PRO A 217 -8.20 -0.08 -16.18
C PRO A 217 -6.75 -0.23 -16.65
N THR A 218 -6.55 -0.38 -17.96
CA THR A 218 -5.24 -0.10 -18.56
C THR A 218 -4.96 1.41 -18.45
N ALA A 219 -3.72 1.79 -18.15
CA ALA A 219 -3.34 3.19 -18.02
C ALA A 219 -2.00 3.45 -18.69
N THR A 220 -1.85 4.66 -19.22
CA THR A 220 -0.58 5.22 -19.72
C THR A 220 -0.24 6.48 -18.94
N THR A 221 1.00 6.94 -19.07
CA THR A 221 1.48 8.19 -18.48
C THR A 221 0.62 9.38 -18.94
N GLU A 222 0.22 9.42 -20.20
CA GLU A 222 -0.61 10.49 -20.78
C GLU A 222 -2.01 10.51 -20.18
N ALA A 223 -2.63 9.33 -20.00
CA ALA A 223 -3.96 9.22 -19.40
C ALA A 223 -3.96 9.72 -17.94
N VAL A 224 -2.95 9.35 -17.15
CA VAL A 224 -2.81 9.82 -15.77
C VAL A 224 -2.49 11.32 -15.73
N THR A 225 -1.64 11.82 -16.63
CA THR A 225 -1.30 13.25 -16.72
C THR A 225 -2.54 14.07 -17.08
N THR A 226 -3.39 13.57 -17.97
CA THR A 226 -4.65 14.24 -18.35
C THR A 226 -5.65 14.25 -17.21
N ALA A 227 -5.77 13.14 -16.48
CA ALA A 227 -6.71 13.01 -15.37
C ALA A 227 -6.31 13.88 -14.17
N TRP A 228 -5.04 13.82 -13.76
CA TRP A 228 -4.57 14.44 -12.51
C TRP A 228 -3.79 15.75 -12.69
N GLY A 229 -3.20 15.98 -13.86
CA GLY A 229 -2.31 17.13 -14.08
C GLY A 229 -0.95 17.03 -13.38
N PHE A 230 -0.52 15.83 -12.98
CA PHE A 230 0.77 15.65 -12.31
C PHE A 230 1.95 15.93 -13.23
N GLN A 231 2.93 16.67 -12.72
CA GLN A 231 4.16 17.01 -13.44
C GLN A 231 5.19 15.88 -13.46
N ASP A 232 5.04 14.89 -12.58
CA ASP A 232 5.98 13.79 -12.37
C ASP A 232 5.37 12.40 -12.65
N THR A 233 4.33 12.34 -13.49
CA THR A 233 3.69 11.08 -13.88
C THR A 233 4.67 10.05 -14.44
N ALA A 234 5.73 10.51 -15.13
CA ALA A 234 6.77 9.64 -15.68
C ALA A 234 7.59 8.88 -14.61
N LYS A 235 7.48 9.27 -13.32
CA LYS A 235 8.12 8.58 -12.19
C LYS A 235 7.22 7.51 -11.54
N ILE A 236 5.96 7.40 -11.95
CA ILE A 236 5.03 6.42 -11.40
C ILE A 236 5.33 5.06 -12.02
N GLU A 237 5.45 4.04 -11.19
CA GLU A 237 5.66 2.67 -11.65
C GLU A 237 4.52 2.22 -12.59
N PRO A 238 4.80 1.48 -13.68
CA PRO A 238 3.78 1.09 -14.66
C PRO A 238 2.57 0.36 -14.06
N LEU A 239 2.81 -0.44 -13.03
CA LEU A 239 1.74 -1.15 -12.32
C LEU A 239 0.90 -0.21 -11.44
N ALA A 240 1.46 0.89 -10.95
CA ALA A 240 0.75 1.88 -10.15
C ALA A 240 -0.07 2.86 -11.01
N LEU A 241 0.29 3.10 -12.28
CA LEU A 241 -0.45 3.99 -13.19
C LEU A 241 -1.94 3.63 -13.28
N ARG A 242 -2.27 2.34 -13.36
CA ARG A 242 -3.67 1.85 -13.41
C ARG A 242 -4.46 2.18 -12.15
N ALA A 243 -3.81 2.11 -11.00
CA ALA A 243 -4.43 2.39 -9.71
C ALA A 243 -4.60 3.90 -9.51
N VAL A 244 -3.61 4.70 -9.90
CA VAL A 244 -3.69 6.17 -9.88
C VAL A 244 -4.79 6.67 -10.82
N LEU A 245 -4.94 6.07 -12.01
CA LEU A 245 -6.04 6.40 -12.92
C LEU A 245 -7.40 6.00 -12.34
N ALA A 246 -7.51 4.81 -11.74
CA ALA A 246 -8.74 4.35 -11.10
C ALA A 246 -9.12 5.22 -9.89
N ASP A 247 -8.14 5.67 -9.11
CA ASP A 247 -8.36 6.57 -7.97
C ASP A 247 -9.02 7.88 -8.42
N HIS A 248 -8.59 8.45 -9.56
CA HIS A 248 -9.22 9.63 -10.14
C HIS A 248 -10.71 9.41 -10.45
N GLN A 249 -11.07 8.22 -10.94
CA GLN A 249 -12.44 7.89 -11.34
C GLN A 249 -13.40 7.83 -10.13
N THR A 250 -12.88 7.74 -8.90
CA THR A 250 -13.69 7.85 -7.69
C THR A 250 -14.07 9.31 -7.35
N GLY A 251 -13.54 10.28 -8.09
CA GLY A 251 -13.91 11.70 -7.99
C GLY A 251 -13.47 12.32 -6.66
N ASP A 252 -14.41 12.91 -5.94
CA ASP A 252 -14.17 13.55 -4.64
C ASP A 252 -13.76 12.54 -3.56
N PHE A 253 -14.04 11.25 -3.77
CA PHE A 253 -13.63 10.17 -2.87
C PHE A 253 -12.25 9.58 -3.19
N ALA A 254 -11.46 10.23 -4.05
CA ALA A 254 -10.10 9.79 -4.37
C ALA A 254 -9.21 9.74 -3.11
N ASN A 255 -8.47 8.64 -2.96
CA ASN A 255 -7.54 8.47 -1.85
C ASN A 255 -6.42 9.52 -1.93
N ILE A 256 -5.97 9.89 -3.13
CA ILE A 256 -4.94 10.92 -3.31
C ILE A 256 -5.41 12.28 -2.77
N ARG A 257 -6.66 12.68 -3.05
CA ARG A 257 -7.21 13.96 -2.57
C ARG A 257 -7.35 13.96 -1.05
N ARG A 258 -7.83 12.86 -0.49
CA ARG A 258 -8.09 12.73 0.95
C ARG A 258 -6.80 12.65 1.76
N ALA A 259 -5.85 11.82 1.34
CA ALA A 259 -4.62 11.59 2.09
C ALA A 259 -3.61 12.72 1.87
N PHE A 260 -3.53 13.28 0.66
CA PHE A 260 -2.41 14.15 0.28
C PHE A 260 -2.80 15.57 -0.10
N GLY A 261 -4.10 15.88 -0.08
CA GLY A 261 -4.62 17.19 -0.47
C GLY A 261 -4.44 17.48 -1.96
N TYR A 262 -4.60 18.76 -2.31
CA TYR A 262 -4.32 19.24 -3.67
C TYR A 262 -2.81 19.18 -3.95
N THR A 263 -2.43 18.50 -5.04
CA THR A 263 -1.05 18.48 -5.50
C THR A 263 -0.97 18.42 -7.02
N THR A 264 0.02 19.10 -7.59
CA THR A 264 0.42 18.96 -8.99
C THR A 264 1.70 18.12 -9.14
N LEU A 265 2.27 17.65 -8.03
CA LEU A 265 3.44 16.77 -7.98
C LEU A 265 3.08 15.57 -7.10
N PHE A 266 2.84 14.41 -7.71
CA PHE A 266 2.37 13.25 -6.97
C PHE A 266 3.45 12.69 -6.03
N GLN A 267 4.72 12.81 -6.39
CA GLN A 267 5.87 12.29 -5.66
C GLN A 267 5.70 10.80 -5.35
N PRO A 268 5.65 9.92 -6.37
CA PRO A 268 5.24 8.53 -6.20
C PRO A 268 6.06 7.76 -5.14
N GLN A 269 7.34 8.08 -4.98
CA GLN A 269 8.25 7.45 -4.03
C GLN A 269 8.30 8.13 -2.64
N LYS A 270 7.57 9.23 -2.42
CA LYS A 270 7.51 9.87 -1.10
C LYS A 270 6.87 8.91 -0.09
N GLY A 271 7.45 8.84 1.10
CA GLY A 271 6.91 8.07 2.22
C GLY A 271 5.55 8.60 2.67
N VAL A 272 4.67 7.68 3.05
CA VAL A 272 3.34 7.97 3.61
C VAL A 272 3.42 7.94 5.13
N THR A 273 2.81 8.92 5.79
CA THR A 273 2.69 8.96 7.26
C THR A 273 1.52 8.13 7.77
N GLN A 274 1.53 7.77 9.07
CA GLN A 274 0.41 7.04 9.67
C GLN A 274 -0.93 7.80 9.57
N ALA A 275 -0.93 9.14 9.70
CA ALA A 275 -2.14 9.95 9.54
C ALA A 275 -2.67 9.93 8.10
N GLU A 276 -1.79 10.05 7.10
CA GLU A 276 -2.17 9.96 5.68
C GLU A 276 -2.71 8.56 5.33
N ALA A 277 -2.10 7.50 5.89
CA ALA A 277 -2.56 6.13 5.72
C ALA A 277 -3.94 5.89 6.35
N ALA A 278 -4.15 6.35 7.59
CA ALA A 278 -5.44 6.30 8.27
C ALA A 278 -6.52 7.06 7.48
N ALA A 279 -6.18 8.26 6.97
CA ALA A 279 -7.08 9.02 6.11
C ALA A 279 -7.44 8.25 4.84
N ALA A 280 -6.47 7.64 4.15
CA ALA A 280 -6.75 6.81 2.97
C ALA A 280 -7.71 5.64 3.26
N LEU A 281 -7.58 5.01 4.43
CA LEU A 281 -8.41 3.88 4.86
C LEU A 281 -9.75 4.29 5.48
N TRP A 282 -10.00 5.58 5.72
CA TRP A 282 -11.24 6.09 6.30
C TRP A 282 -12.50 5.74 5.50
N ARG A 283 -12.38 5.43 4.20
CA ARG A 283 -13.52 5.03 3.36
C ARG A 283 -13.14 3.90 2.42
N PHE A 284 -14.09 2.98 2.21
CA PHE A 284 -14.04 1.98 1.14
C PHE A 284 -15.24 2.10 0.21
N GLY A 285 -14.99 2.04 -1.09
CA GLY A 285 -16.02 2.00 -2.13
C GLY A 285 -15.74 2.94 -3.29
N ASN A 286 -16.58 2.86 -4.32
CA ASN A 286 -16.45 3.64 -5.54
C ASN A 286 -17.15 5.02 -5.42
N GLN A 287 -17.41 5.65 -6.57
CA GLN A 287 -18.04 6.97 -6.63
C GLN A 287 -19.52 6.97 -6.22
N THR A 288 -20.24 5.86 -6.44
CA THR A 288 -21.69 5.76 -6.21
C THR A 288 -22.07 4.98 -4.96
N GLU A 289 -21.22 4.07 -4.50
CA GLU A 289 -21.38 3.34 -3.25
C GLU A 289 -20.13 3.43 -2.39
N GLY A 290 -20.30 3.35 -1.07
CA GLY A 290 -19.20 3.19 -0.16
C GLY A 290 -19.64 3.34 1.28
N ILE A 291 -18.73 3.01 2.18
CA ILE A 291 -18.91 3.13 3.63
C ILE A 291 -17.68 3.83 4.19
N SER A 292 -17.91 4.82 5.03
CA SER A 292 -16.86 5.54 5.77
C SER A 292 -16.75 5.04 7.21
N ALA A 293 -15.64 5.36 7.86
CA ALA A 293 -15.45 5.12 9.29
C ALA A 293 -16.52 5.86 10.12
N GLU A 294 -16.90 7.06 9.69
CA GLU A 294 -17.99 7.81 10.31
C GLU A 294 -19.32 7.05 10.22
N ASP A 295 -19.64 6.48 9.06
CA ASP A 295 -20.87 5.70 8.88
C ASP A 295 -20.89 4.46 9.78
N LEU A 296 -19.75 3.75 9.91
CA LEU A 296 -19.62 2.62 10.84
C LEU A 296 -19.83 3.04 12.29
N ARG A 297 -19.25 4.16 12.72
CA ARG A 297 -19.44 4.71 14.07
C ARG A 297 -20.88 5.10 14.37
N ARG A 298 -21.61 5.56 13.34
CA ARG A 298 -23.01 5.96 13.44
C ARG A 298 -23.97 4.77 13.43
N GLN A 299 -23.54 3.58 13.03
CA GLN A 299 -24.37 2.38 13.13
C GLN A 299 -24.57 2.01 14.61
N PRO A 300 -25.81 1.82 15.08
CA PRO A 300 -26.02 1.26 16.40
C PRO A 300 -25.37 -0.11 16.40
N ALA A 301 -24.50 -0.39 17.39
CA ALA A 301 -23.93 -1.72 17.60
C ALA A 301 -25.07 -2.72 17.46
N SER A 302 -25.05 -3.51 16.37
CA SER A 302 -26.20 -4.27 15.90
C SER A 302 -26.84 -4.93 17.10
N GLN A 303 -28.13 -4.61 17.31
CA GLN A 303 -28.98 -5.32 18.25
C GLN A 303 -28.75 -6.80 18.00
N SER A 304 -28.01 -7.41 18.91
CA SER A 304 -27.96 -8.84 19.07
C SER A 304 -29.42 -9.20 19.31
N SER A 305 -30.08 -9.69 18.27
CA SER A 305 -31.46 -10.09 18.33
C SER A 305 -31.56 -11.27 19.29
N SER A 306 -31.64 -10.97 20.58
CA SER A 306 -32.43 -11.73 21.51
C SER A 306 -33.86 -11.64 20.99
N SER A 307 -34.20 -12.57 20.08
CA SER A 307 -35.58 -12.97 19.91
C SER A 307 -36.00 -13.64 21.21
N GLU A 308 -36.42 -12.77 22.12
CA GLU A 308 -37.30 -13.03 23.24
C GLU A 308 -38.44 -13.92 22.72
N SER A 309 -38.34 -15.21 23.00
CA SER A 309 -39.38 -16.20 22.72
C SER A 309 -40.48 -16.04 23.75
N GLY A 310 -41.17 -14.90 23.69
CA GLY A 310 -42.49 -14.74 24.25
C GLY A 310 -43.50 -15.33 23.28
N ASN A 311 -43.91 -16.58 23.49
CA ASN A 311 -45.24 -16.97 23.07
C ASN A 311 -45.95 -17.72 24.20
N SER A 312 -46.79 -16.95 24.88
CA SER A 312 -47.86 -17.42 25.74
C SER A 312 -48.86 -18.25 24.93
N THR A 313 -49.40 -19.27 25.60
CA THR A 313 -50.75 -19.82 25.45
C THR A 313 -51.16 -20.44 24.11
N ASN A 314 -51.37 -21.76 24.14
CA ASN A 314 -52.70 -22.28 23.82
C ASN A 314 -53.02 -23.51 24.68
N SER A 315 -53.95 -23.32 25.61
CA SER A 315 -54.79 -24.37 26.15
C SER A 315 -55.83 -24.75 25.10
N LEU A 316 -56.00 -26.05 24.86
CA LEU A 316 -57.27 -26.78 24.73
C LEU A 316 -56.95 -28.27 24.51
#